data_AF-A0A952J1R3-F1
#
_entry.id   AF-A0A952J1R3-F1
#
_cell.length_a   1.000
_cell.length_b   1.000
_cell.length_c   1.000
_cell.angle_alpha   90.00
_cell.angle_beta   90.00
_cell.angle_gamma   90.00
#
_symmetry.space_group_name_H-M   'P 1'
#
loop_
_entity.id
_entity.type
_entity.pdbx_description
1 polymer ?
#
loop_
_entity_poly.entity_id
_entity_poly.type
_entity_poly.pdbx_seq_one_letter_code
_entity_poly.pdbx_strand_id
1 'polypeptide(L)'
;SVFPSVENLRIEEGTLRWNEVIGAGGYNIYYLQGGPSKHGEREYLTTVRQNNSLDNIQPGVYSVIAFSLNETLFSDWTSAESIWLHDDGSVSRPTATNDTTVEYFGLNDERYLVETNCSNSPSPCIASCKTDQTSGYATGGYCYSGTATINSTGSKDRYSCHSTSTGNIIVAGVYCVR
;
A
#
# COMPACT_ATOMS: atom_id res chain seq x y z
N SER A 1 -5.37 -10.57 14.09
CA SER A 1 -4.90 -9.31 14.69
C SER A 1 -4.55 -8.36 13.55
N VAL A 2 -4.76 -7.05 13.73
CA VAL A 2 -4.27 -6.05 12.78
C VAL A 2 -2.80 -5.81 13.11
N PHE A 3 -1.92 -5.81 12.09
CA PHE A 3 -0.51 -5.51 12.29
C PHE A 3 -0.34 -4.02 12.62
N PRO A 4 0.57 -3.63 13.54
CA PRO A 4 0.63 -2.25 14.00
C PRO A 4 0.97 -1.28 12.85
N SER A 5 0.33 -0.11 12.89
CA SER A 5 0.54 0.95 11.88
C SER A 5 1.81 1.74 12.14
N VAL A 6 2.30 2.38 11.08
CA VAL A 6 3.43 3.29 11.15
C VAL A 6 3.01 4.56 11.87
N GLU A 7 3.85 5.05 12.76
CA GLU A 7 3.64 6.27 13.53
C GLU A 7 4.80 7.25 13.33
N ASN A 8 4.52 8.53 13.59
CA ASN A 8 5.49 9.62 13.57
C ASN A 8 6.16 9.76 12.19
N LEU A 9 5.34 9.68 11.15
CA LEU A 9 5.78 9.92 9.78
C LEU A 9 6.18 11.39 9.63
N ARG A 10 7.41 11.62 9.21
CA ARG A 10 8.02 12.96 9.13
C ARG A 10 9.01 13.05 7.98
N ILE A 11 9.29 14.27 7.55
CA ILE A 11 10.31 14.55 6.54
C ILE A 11 11.33 15.49 7.17
N GLU A 12 12.59 15.09 7.12
CA GLU A 12 13.74 15.84 7.67
C GLU A 12 14.82 15.86 6.59
N GLU A 13 15.22 17.06 6.14
CA GLU A 13 16.34 17.24 5.19
C GLU A 13 16.22 16.39 3.91
N GLY A 14 15.01 16.29 3.33
CA GLY A 14 14.77 15.47 2.13
C GLY A 14 14.76 13.96 2.37
N THR A 15 14.61 13.54 3.63
CA THR A 15 14.49 12.15 4.04
C THR A 15 13.12 11.89 4.67
N LEU A 16 12.37 10.92 4.16
CA LEU A 16 11.17 10.40 4.80
C LEU A 16 11.56 9.48 5.95
N ARG A 17 11.03 9.70 7.16
CA ARG A 17 11.34 8.92 8.37
C ARG A 17 10.07 8.54 9.12
N TRP A 18 10.13 7.43 9.83
CA TRP A 18 9.06 6.97 10.71
C TRP A 18 9.61 6.22 11.93
N ASN A 19 8.76 5.92 12.91
CA ASN A 19 9.16 5.08 14.04
C ASN A 19 9.23 3.61 13.61
N GLU A 20 10.17 2.86 14.17
CA GLU A 20 10.24 1.42 13.94
C GLU A 20 8.98 0.73 14.49
N VAL A 21 8.36 -0.11 13.66
CA VAL A 21 7.24 -0.96 14.04
C VAL A 21 7.78 -2.31 14.51
N ILE A 22 7.56 -2.64 15.78
CA ILE A 22 8.05 -3.90 16.37
C ILE A 22 7.51 -5.10 15.60
N GLY A 23 8.41 -5.98 15.18
CA GLY A 23 8.08 -7.18 14.39
C GLY A 23 7.89 -6.91 12.89
N ALA A 24 8.04 -5.67 12.44
CA ALA A 24 8.05 -5.37 11.02
C ALA A 24 9.34 -5.88 10.38
N GLY A 25 9.19 -6.58 9.26
CA GLY A 25 10.31 -6.96 8.42
C GLY A 25 10.62 -5.94 7.32
N GLY A 26 9.75 -4.95 7.14
CA GLY A 26 9.97 -3.80 6.28
C GLY A 26 8.73 -2.92 6.13
N TYR A 27 8.83 -1.97 5.22
CA TYR A 27 7.82 -0.96 4.96
C TYR A 27 7.63 -0.76 3.45
N ASN A 28 6.38 -0.73 3.00
CA ASN A 28 6.02 -0.33 1.66
C ASN A 28 5.71 1.15 1.63
N ILE A 29 6.35 1.86 0.72
CA ILE A 29 6.20 3.30 0.53
C ILE A 29 5.32 3.52 -0.69
N TYR A 30 4.31 4.35 -0.53
CA TYR A 30 3.40 4.76 -1.59
C TYR A 30 3.50 6.25 -1.80
N TYR A 31 3.38 6.69 -3.03
CA TYR A 31 3.69 8.04 -3.47
C TYR A 31 2.63 8.56 -4.45
N LEU A 32 2.17 9.78 -4.24
CA LEU A 32 1.36 10.54 -5.20
C LEU A 32 2.13 11.79 -5.63
N GLN A 33 2.46 11.87 -6.92
CA GLN A 33 3.20 13.00 -7.48
C GLN A 33 2.38 14.29 -7.45
N GLY A 34 3.00 15.37 -6.97
CA GLY A 34 2.46 16.74 -7.09
C GLY A 34 1.27 17.10 -6.19
N GLY A 35 1.03 16.34 -5.13
CA GLY A 35 0.17 16.75 -4.02
C GLY A 35 -1.27 16.19 -4.04
N PRO A 36 -2.04 16.37 -2.95
CA PRO A 36 -3.38 15.80 -2.79
C PRO A 36 -4.46 16.47 -3.68
N SER A 37 -4.17 17.63 -4.27
CA SER A 37 -5.06 18.30 -5.23
C SER A 37 -4.93 17.77 -6.65
N LYS A 38 -3.88 16.99 -6.94
CA LYS A 38 -3.80 16.23 -8.20
C LYS A 38 -4.62 14.97 -8.03
N HIS A 39 -5.64 14.82 -8.87
CA HIS A 39 -6.41 13.59 -8.95
C HIS A 39 -5.46 12.46 -9.38
N GLY A 40 -5.23 11.48 -8.50
CA GLY A 40 -4.39 10.31 -8.74
C GLY A 40 -4.34 9.41 -7.50
N GLU A 41 -4.19 8.11 -7.69
CA GLU A 41 -3.96 7.18 -6.59
C GLU A 41 -2.50 7.19 -6.17
N ARG A 42 -2.23 6.83 -4.91
CA ARG A 42 -0.85 6.66 -4.44
C ARG A 42 -0.29 5.40 -5.07
N GLU A 43 0.76 5.55 -5.87
CA GLU A 43 1.44 4.44 -6.50
C GLU A 43 2.45 3.82 -5.55
N TYR A 44 2.65 2.50 -5.64
CA TYR A 44 3.76 1.86 -4.94
C TYR A 44 5.09 2.44 -5.45
N LEU A 45 5.86 3.03 -4.54
CA LEU A 45 7.17 3.60 -4.85
C LEU A 45 8.28 2.57 -4.65
N THR A 46 8.39 2.03 -3.43
CA THR A 46 9.48 1.14 -3.05
C THR A 46 9.20 0.37 -1.76
N THR A 47 10.05 -0.61 -1.44
CA THR A 47 10.07 -1.31 -0.16
C THR A 47 11.38 -1.03 0.57
N VAL A 48 11.28 -0.55 1.80
CA VAL A 48 12.42 -0.36 2.72
C VAL A 48 12.47 -1.54 3.69
N ARG A 49 13.55 -2.31 3.67
CA ARG A 49 13.75 -3.47 4.57
C ARG A 49 14.74 -3.13 5.68
N GLN A 50 14.46 -3.57 6.90
CA GLN A 50 15.34 -3.43 8.06
C GLN A 50 15.83 -1.98 8.33
N ASN A 51 15.06 -1.00 7.88
CA ASN A 51 15.35 0.42 8.06
C ASN A 51 14.02 1.19 8.15
N ASN A 52 14.05 2.39 8.71
CA ASN A 52 12.88 3.25 8.95
C ASN A 52 13.01 4.64 8.30
N SER A 53 13.77 4.70 7.19
CA SER A 53 13.91 5.91 6.39
C SER A 53 14.03 5.63 4.88
N LEU A 54 13.68 6.64 4.08
CA LEU A 54 13.89 6.71 2.64
C LEU A 54 14.48 8.08 2.28
N ASP A 55 15.69 8.09 1.74
CA ASP A 55 16.43 9.31 1.38
C ASP A 55 16.07 9.81 -0.04
N ASN A 56 16.44 11.07 -0.34
CA ASN A 56 16.31 11.69 -1.66
C ASN A 56 14.87 11.70 -2.22
N ILE A 57 13.89 11.90 -1.34
CA ILE A 57 12.48 11.92 -1.73
C ILE A 57 12.15 13.15 -2.56
N GLN A 58 11.24 12.97 -3.53
CA GLN A 58 10.75 14.06 -4.38
C GLN A 58 9.48 14.69 -3.79
N PRO A 59 9.13 15.93 -4.17
CA PRO A 59 7.85 16.51 -3.79
C PRO A 59 6.65 15.61 -4.13
N GLY A 60 5.71 15.47 -3.20
CA GLY A 60 4.52 14.64 -3.33
C GLY A 60 4.03 14.08 -1.99
N VAL A 61 2.96 13.29 -2.04
CA VAL A 61 2.33 12.71 -0.84
C VAL A 61 2.84 11.30 -0.63
N TYR A 62 3.36 11.02 0.56
CA TYR A 62 3.88 9.73 0.97
C TYR A 62 2.97 9.05 1.98
N SER A 63 2.84 7.74 1.87
CA SER A 63 2.24 6.86 2.88
C SER A 63 3.13 5.65 3.10
N VAL A 64 3.17 5.17 4.34
CA VAL A 64 4.07 4.07 4.74
C VAL A 64 3.25 2.98 5.41
N ILE A 65 3.40 1.74 4.93
CA ILE A 65 2.70 0.55 5.42
C ILE A 65 3.74 -0.44 5.93
N ALA A 66 3.65 -0.83 7.20
CA ALA A 66 4.52 -1.84 7.76
C ALA A 66 4.05 -3.24 7.38
N PHE A 67 4.98 -4.18 7.21
CA PHE A 67 4.65 -5.60 7.00
C PHE A 67 5.55 -6.52 7.82
N SER A 68 5.00 -7.66 8.25
CA SER A 68 5.75 -8.74 8.90
C SER A 68 6.34 -9.69 7.85
N LEU A 69 7.65 -9.98 7.96
CA LEU A 69 8.30 -11.00 7.12
C LEU A 69 7.85 -12.43 7.46
N ASN A 70 7.46 -12.66 8.71
CA ASN A 70 7.20 -14.00 9.24
C ASN A 70 5.72 -14.38 9.17
N GLU A 71 4.83 -13.39 9.25
CA GLU A 71 3.39 -13.64 9.43
C GLU A 71 2.53 -13.21 8.26
N THR A 72 3.12 -12.68 7.18
CA THR A 72 2.37 -12.24 6.00
C THR A 72 1.26 -11.22 6.28
N LEU A 73 1.44 -10.44 7.35
CA LEU A 73 0.51 -9.41 7.80
C LEU A 73 1.01 -8.03 7.37
N PHE A 74 0.08 -7.16 6.98
CA PHE A 74 0.30 -5.75 6.68
C PHE A 74 -0.47 -4.89 7.67
N SER A 75 0.05 -3.69 7.96
CA SER A 75 -0.72 -2.68 8.69
C SER A 75 -1.92 -2.21 7.87
N ASP A 76 -2.97 -1.76 8.53
CA ASP A 76 -4.20 -1.33 7.86
C ASP A 76 -3.95 -0.07 7.02
N TRP A 77 -4.22 -0.17 5.71
CA TRP A 77 -4.11 0.93 4.75
C TRP A 77 -4.93 2.16 5.15
N THR A 78 -6.13 1.95 5.70
CA THR A 78 -7.03 3.04 6.08
C THR A 78 -6.52 3.85 7.27
N SER A 79 -5.64 3.25 8.07
CA SER A 79 -4.98 3.88 9.21
C SER A 79 -3.60 4.47 8.86
N ALA A 80 -3.17 4.34 7.60
CA ALA A 80 -1.83 4.73 7.19
C ALA A 80 -1.65 6.25 7.27
N GLU A 81 -0.72 6.66 8.12
CA GLU A 81 -0.30 8.04 8.22
C GLU A 81 0.25 8.52 6.86
N SER A 82 -0.07 9.76 6.49
CA SER A 82 0.38 10.35 5.24
C SER A 82 1.02 11.71 5.48
N ILE A 83 2.03 12.04 4.68
CA ILE A 83 2.74 13.31 4.75
C ILE A 83 3.00 13.85 3.35
N TRP A 84 2.95 15.16 3.20
CA TRP A 84 3.15 15.85 1.92
C TRP A 84 4.42 16.70 1.96
N LEU A 85 5.35 16.41 1.05
CA LEU A 85 6.44 17.30 0.67
C LEU A 85 5.99 18.21 -0.47
N HIS A 86 5.95 19.52 -0.23
CA HIS A 86 5.60 20.50 -1.25
C HIS A 86 6.79 20.78 -2.18
N ASP A 87 6.51 21.32 -3.36
CA ASP A 87 7.55 21.71 -4.32
C ASP A 87 8.49 22.81 -3.78
N ASP A 88 8.01 23.62 -2.82
CA ASP A 88 8.79 24.65 -2.13
C ASP A 88 9.60 24.11 -0.93
N GLY A 89 9.55 22.79 -0.70
CA GLY A 89 10.24 22.11 0.40
C GLY A 89 9.51 22.18 1.74
N SER A 90 8.37 22.87 1.83
CA SER A 90 7.54 22.83 3.03
C SER A 90 6.90 21.45 3.22
N VAL A 91 6.49 21.15 4.45
CA VAL A 91 5.91 19.85 4.82
C VAL A 91 4.56 20.08 5.48
N SER A 92 3.54 19.34 5.04
CA SER A 92 2.23 19.35 5.70
C SER A 92 1.61 17.96 5.72
N ARG A 93 0.50 17.81 6.46
CA ARG A 93 -0.31 16.60 6.42
C ARG A 93 -1.44 16.81 5.42
N PRO A 94 -1.69 15.88 4.49
CA PRO A 94 -2.83 15.96 3.60
C PRO A 94 -4.11 15.84 4.43
N THR A 95 -4.94 16.86 4.42
CA THR A 95 -6.29 16.80 4.99
C THR A 95 -7.17 16.08 3.99
N ALA A 96 -7.71 14.91 4.35
CA ALA A 96 -8.63 14.19 3.49
C ALA A 96 -9.89 15.05 3.26
N THR A 97 -10.04 15.58 2.05
CA THR A 97 -11.34 16.07 1.56
C THR A 97 -12.04 14.88 0.92
N ASN A 98 -13.17 14.49 1.50
CA ASN A 98 -14.01 13.38 1.06
C ASN A 98 -14.29 13.45 -0.46
N ASP A 99 -13.54 12.72 -1.29
CA ASP A 99 -14.00 12.42 -2.66
C ASP A 99 -13.29 11.21 -3.28
N THR A 100 -13.91 10.72 -4.35
CA THR A 100 -14.16 9.32 -4.72
C THR A 100 -13.12 8.68 -5.67
N THR A 101 -13.04 7.35 -5.59
CA THR A 101 -12.21 6.35 -6.31
C THR A 101 -12.16 6.46 -7.84
N VAL A 102 -11.01 6.13 -8.46
CA VAL A 102 -10.83 5.94 -9.92
C VAL A 102 -9.73 4.88 -10.21
N GLU A 103 -10.06 3.83 -10.97
CA GLU A 103 -9.16 2.74 -11.46
C GLU A 103 -8.22 3.22 -12.59
N TYR A 104 -6.96 2.74 -12.70
CA TYR A 104 -6.22 2.63 -13.98
C TYR A 104 -4.94 1.75 -13.97
N PHE A 105 -4.57 1.29 -15.19
CA PHE A 105 -3.50 0.35 -15.56
C PHE A 105 -2.10 0.99 -15.73
N GLY A 106 -1.05 0.33 -15.24
CA GLY A 106 0.36 0.71 -15.45
C GLY A 106 1.12 -0.26 -16.36
N LEU A 107 1.84 0.31 -17.34
CA LEU A 107 2.86 -0.37 -18.17
C LEU A 107 4.25 0.05 -17.69
N ASN A 108 4.90 -0.81 -16.91
CA ASN A 108 6.36 -0.83 -16.74
C ASN A 108 6.77 -2.30 -16.71
N ASP A 109 7.62 -2.72 -17.65
CA ASP A 109 7.93 -4.13 -17.99
C ASP A 109 8.59 -4.99 -16.88
N GLU A 110 8.60 -4.53 -15.62
CA GLU A 110 9.10 -5.27 -14.44
C GLU A 110 8.13 -5.28 -13.25
N ARG A 111 7.01 -4.56 -13.33
CA ARG A 111 6.04 -4.43 -12.22
C ARG A 111 4.62 -4.38 -12.77
N TYR A 112 3.76 -5.24 -12.27
CA TYR A 112 2.37 -5.31 -12.70
C TYR A 112 1.44 -5.44 -11.50
N LEU A 113 0.28 -4.80 -11.61
CA LEU A 113 -0.83 -4.90 -10.68
C LEU A 113 -1.79 -5.96 -11.22
N VAL A 114 -2.15 -6.94 -10.38
CA VAL A 114 -3.25 -7.86 -10.68
C VAL A 114 -4.43 -7.47 -9.81
N GLU A 115 -5.51 -7.01 -10.44
CA GLU A 115 -6.75 -6.71 -9.76
C GLU A 115 -7.75 -7.84 -9.91
N THR A 116 -8.53 -8.10 -8.86
CA THR A 116 -9.65 -9.03 -8.89
C THR A 116 -10.85 -8.39 -8.22
N ASN A 117 -11.94 -8.27 -8.98
CA ASN A 117 -13.23 -7.81 -8.48
C ASN A 117 -14.09 -9.02 -8.11
N CYS A 118 -14.43 -9.13 -6.83
CA CYS A 118 -15.32 -10.17 -6.33
C CYS A 118 -16.64 -9.55 -5.89
N SER A 119 -17.66 -9.70 -6.72
CA SER A 119 -19.03 -9.29 -6.40
C SER A 119 -19.81 -10.47 -5.82
N ASN A 120 -20.38 -10.30 -4.62
CA ASN A 120 -21.23 -11.30 -3.96
C ASN A 120 -20.59 -12.70 -3.82
N SER A 121 -19.27 -12.77 -3.75
CA SER A 121 -18.55 -14.05 -3.69
C SER A 121 -18.68 -14.68 -2.29
N PRO A 122 -19.16 -15.93 -2.17
CA PRO A 122 -19.10 -16.68 -0.91
C PRO A 122 -17.68 -17.18 -0.59
N SER A 123 -16.74 -17.05 -1.54
CA SER A 123 -15.33 -17.40 -1.40
C SER A 123 -14.43 -16.16 -1.19
N PRO A 124 -13.23 -16.33 -0.58
CA PRO A 124 -12.25 -15.24 -0.46
C PRO A 124 -11.94 -14.59 -1.81
N CYS A 125 -11.75 -13.27 -1.82
CA CYS A 125 -11.32 -12.55 -3.01
C CYS A 125 -9.79 -12.61 -3.11
N ILE A 126 -9.27 -13.32 -4.11
CA ILE A 126 -7.84 -13.62 -4.19
C ILE A 126 -7.26 -12.88 -5.41
N ALA A 127 -6.25 -12.04 -5.17
CA ALA A 127 -5.42 -11.45 -6.23
C ALA A 127 -4.01 -12.02 -6.11
N SER A 128 -3.62 -12.84 -7.08
CA SER A 128 -2.31 -13.51 -7.06
C SER A 128 -1.48 -13.10 -8.25
N CYS A 129 -0.18 -12.95 -8.04
CA CYS A 129 0.76 -12.87 -9.14
C CYS A 129 1.24 -14.26 -9.51
N LYS A 130 1.29 -14.51 -10.81
CA LYS A 130 1.99 -15.65 -11.37
C LYS A 130 3.08 -15.11 -12.29
N THR A 131 4.30 -15.03 -11.79
CA THR A 131 5.46 -14.86 -12.67
C THR A 131 5.81 -16.23 -13.26
N ASP A 132 6.45 -16.22 -14.43
CA ASP A 132 6.75 -17.36 -15.30
C ASP A 132 7.81 -18.34 -14.74
N GLN A 133 7.70 -18.65 -13.45
CA GLN A 133 8.43 -19.69 -12.70
C GLN A 133 9.89 -19.40 -12.32
N THR A 134 10.41 -18.19 -12.52
CA THR A 134 11.79 -17.86 -12.08
C THR A 134 11.93 -16.52 -11.38
N SER A 135 11.08 -16.26 -10.38
CA SER A 135 11.16 -15.14 -9.42
C SER A 135 10.33 -13.94 -9.83
N GLY A 136 9.22 -13.77 -9.13
CA GLY A 136 8.73 -12.45 -8.80
C GLY A 136 8.04 -12.59 -7.45
N TYR A 137 8.22 -11.60 -6.60
CA TYR A 137 7.73 -11.64 -5.23
C TYR A 137 6.57 -10.66 -5.13
N ALA A 138 5.48 -11.08 -4.50
CA ALA A 138 4.47 -10.15 -4.03
C ALA A 138 5.14 -9.23 -3.00
N THR A 139 5.36 -7.97 -3.36
CA THR A 139 5.93 -6.97 -2.45
C THR A 139 4.86 -6.32 -1.60
N GLY A 140 3.60 -6.44 -2.00
CA GLY A 140 2.45 -5.97 -1.24
C GLY A 140 1.15 -6.22 -1.97
N GLY A 141 0.09 -5.62 -1.45
CA GLY A 141 -1.21 -5.56 -2.07
C GLY A 141 -2.13 -4.64 -1.29
N TYR A 142 -3.31 -4.39 -1.84
CA TYR A 142 -4.38 -3.67 -1.15
C TYR A 142 -5.68 -4.44 -1.27
N CYS A 143 -6.53 -4.26 -0.26
CA CYS A 143 -7.91 -4.68 -0.28
C CYS A 143 -8.79 -3.46 -0.12
N TYR A 144 -9.79 -3.33 -0.99
CA TYR A 144 -10.78 -2.27 -0.93
C TYR A 144 -12.20 -2.86 -0.92
N SER A 145 -13.06 -2.31 -0.06
CA SER A 145 -14.49 -2.59 0.01
C SER A 145 -15.18 -1.30 0.44
N GLY A 146 -16.21 -0.91 -0.30
CA GLY A 146 -16.95 0.31 0.00
C GLY A 146 -17.77 0.26 1.29
N THR A 147 -18.05 -0.93 1.83
CA THR A 147 -19.09 -1.12 2.87
C THR A 147 -18.72 -2.09 3.98
N ALA A 148 -17.52 -2.68 3.95
CA ALA A 148 -17.17 -3.73 4.91
C ALA A 148 -15.74 -3.71 5.40
N THR A 149 -15.57 -4.24 6.61
CA THR A 149 -14.27 -4.66 7.12
C THR A 149 -13.72 -5.77 6.21
N ILE A 150 -12.47 -5.59 5.80
CA ILE A 150 -11.72 -6.57 5.03
C ILE A 150 -10.48 -6.95 5.80
N ASN A 151 -10.21 -8.24 5.87
CA ASN A 151 -8.93 -8.78 6.29
C ASN A 151 -8.08 -9.02 5.06
N SER A 152 -6.83 -8.58 5.09
CA SER A 152 -5.84 -8.89 4.06
C SER A 152 -4.81 -9.89 4.58
N THR A 153 -4.35 -10.77 3.72
CA THR A 153 -3.22 -11.68 4.00
C THR A 153 -2.31 -11.74 2.79
N GLY A 154 -1.00 -11.68 3.01
CA GLY A 154 0.00 -11.86 1.98
C GLY A 154 0.60 -13.26 1.96
N SER A 155 1.55 -13.47 1.08
CA SER A 155 2.60 -14.49 1.10
C SER A 155 3.63 -14.08 0.06
N LYS A 156 4.74 -14.80 -0.02
CA LYS A 156 5.78 -14.57 -1.02
C LYS A 156 5.24 -14.42 -2.45
N ASP A 157 4.18 -15.15 -2.79
CA ASP A 157 3.66 -15.27 -4.17
C ASP A 157 2.15 -14.97 -4.27
N ARG A 158 1.50 -14.48 -3.22
CA ARG A 158 0.04 -14.31 -3.18
C ARG A 158 -0.40 -13.18 -2.27
N TYR A 159 -1.44 -12.47 -2.65
CA TYR A 159 -2.20 -11.61 -1.75
C TYR A 159 -3.67 -12.05 -1.74
N SER A 160 -4.34 -11.96 -0.60
CA SER A 160 -5.75 -12.34 -0.48
C SER A 160 -6.49 -11.35 0.39
N CYS A 161 -7.70 -11.03 -0.05
CA CYS A 161 -8.66 -10.18 0.63
C CYS A 161 -9.86 -11.02 1.07
N HIS A 162 -10.29 -10.83 2.29
CA HIS A 162 -11.41 -11.55 2.86
C HIS A 162 -12.35 -10.59 3.60
N SER A 163 -13.57 -10.42 3.09
CA SER A 163 -14.64 -9.77 3.85
C SER A 163 -15.51 -10.82 4.55
N THR A 164 -15.86 -10.57 5.80
CA THR A 164 -16.77 -11.42 6.59
C THR A 164 -18.25 -11.08 6.36
N SER A 165 -18.56 -10.07 5.56
CA SER A 165 -19.94 -9.65 5.29
C SER A 165 -20.35 -9.94 3.86
N THR A 166 -21.60 -10.40 3.71
CA THR A 166 -22.24 -10.72 2.44
C THR A 166 -22.71 -9.44 1.74
N GLY A 167 -22.56 -9.36 0.41
CA GLY A 167 -23.06 -8.24 -0.39
C GLY A 167 -22.04 -7.17 -0.79
N ASN A 168 -20.76 -7.37 -0.49
CA ASN A 168 -19.73 -6.36 -0.78
C ASN A 168 -19.03 -6.61 -2.12
N ILE A 169 -18.65 -5.52 -2.77
CA ILE A 169 -17.64 -5.51 -3.83
C ILE A 169 -16.29 -5.47 -3.12
N ILE A 170 -15.50 -6.53 -3.28
CA ILE A 170 -14.11 -6.56 -2.82
C ILE A 170 -13.22 -6.41 -4.04
N VAL A 171 -12.38 -5.38 -4.02
CA VAL A 171 -11.28 -5.23 -4.97
C VAL A 171 -10.00 -5.63 -4.26
N ALA A 172 -9.30 -6.60 -4.82
CA ALA A 172 -8.00 -7.03 -4.35
C ALA A 172 -6.96 -6.68 -5.40
N GLY A 173 -5.92 -5.94 -5.02
CA GLY A 173 -4.76 -5.65 -5.84
C GLY A 173 -3.50 -6.27 -5.25
N VAL A 174 -2.63 -6.83 -6.07
CA VAL A 174 -1.30 -7.32 -5.66
C VAL A 174 -0.19 -6.64 -6.45
N TYR A 175 0.84 -6.16 -5.76
CA TYR A 175 2.02 -5.54 -6.35
C TYR A 175 3.13 -6.57 -6.47
N CYS A 176 3.69 -6.69 -7.66
CA CYS A 176 4.71 -7.68 -7.96
C CYS A 176 5.95 -7.06 -8.59
N VAL A 177 7.10 -7.59 -8.19
CA VAL A 177 8.42 -7.23 -8.72
C VAL A 177 9.07 -8.53 -9.20
N ARG A 178 9.62 -8.51 -10.42
CA ARG A 178 10.40 -9.62 -10.97
C ARG A 178 11.78 -9.71 -10.31
#